data_AF-A0A1H6WV91-F1
#
_entry.id   AF-A0A1H6WV91-F1
#
_cell.length_a   1.000
_cell.length_b   1.000
_cell.length_c   1.000
_cell.angle_alpha   90.00
_cell.angle_beta   90.00
_cell.angle_gamma   90.00
#
_symmetry.space_group_name_H-M   'P 1'
#
loop_
_entity.id
_entity.type
_entity.pdbx_description
1 polymer ?
#
loop_
_entity_poly.entity_id
_entity_poly.type
_entity_poly.pdbx_seq_one_letter_code
_entity_poly.pdbx_strand_id
1 'polypeptide(L)' 'MLSKKELKKLKKKLPYGYFSQIEKRVNVSKRTISYFFSEKEHRYNLEVHQAALDVIEAYQLSINKIKTRQKTILNEK' A
#
# COMPACT_ATOMS: atom_id res chain seq x y z
N MET A 1 -8.90 5.47 -14.03
CA MET A 1 -8.47 4.06 -14.22
C MET A 1 -6.95 4.08 -14.35
N LEU A 2 -6.21 3.27 -13.59
CA LEU A 2 -4.74 3.31 -13.61
C LEU A 2 -4.20 2.63 -14.89
N SER A 3 -3.20 3.24 -15.52
CA SER A 3 -2.41 2.57 -16.57
C SER A 3 -1.54 1.47 -15.96
N LYS A 4 -1.08 0.52 -16.78
CA LYS A 4 -0.11 -0.52 -16.37
C LYS A 4 1.15 0.09 -15.72
N LYS A 5 1.62 1.23 -16.24
CA LYS A 5 2.78 1.95 -15.69
C LYS A 5 2.49 2.49 -14.28
N GLU A 6 1.31 3.05 -14.07
CA GLU A 6 0.89 3.59 -12.77
C GLU A 6 0.64 2.49 -11.75
N LEU A 7 0.01 1.37 -12.14
CA LEU A 7 -0.16 0.21 -11.27
C LEU A 7 1.19 -0.35 -10.80
N LYS A 8 2.18 -0.44 -11.70
CA LYS A 8 3.54 -0.87 -11.35
C LYS A 8 4.21 0.10 -10.38
N LYS A 9 4.02 1.41 -10.55
CA LYS A 9 4.50 2.43 -9.61
C LYS A 9 3.82 2.31 -8.25
N LEU A 10 2.50 2.10 -8.22
CA LEU A 10 1.73 1.92 -7.00
C LEU A 10 2.21 0.68 -6.23
N LYS A 11 2.35 -0.46 -6.92
CA LYS A 11 2.82 -1.72 -6.31
C LYS A 11 4.21 -1.60 -5.69
N LYS A 12 5.11 -0.82 -6.29
CA LYS A 12 6.46 -0.56 -5.74
C LYS A 12 6.47 0.25 -4.45
N LYS A 13 5.44 1.08 -4.21
CA LYS A 13 5.34 1.90 -2.99
C LYS A 13 4.72 1.14 -1.81
N LEU A 14 4.03 0.03 -2.08
CA LEU A 14 3.37 -0.76 -1.05
C LEU A 14 4.39 -1.52 -0.19
N PRO A 15 4.16 -1.62 1.13
CA PRO A 15 5.02 -2.37 2.04
C PRO A 15 4.90 -3.88 1.84
N TYR A 16 5.83 -4.64 2.42
CA TYR A 16 5.66 -6.10 2.53
C TYR A 16 4.36 -6.44 3.27
N GLY A 17 3.68 -7.50 2.79
CA GLY A 17 2.38 -7.92 3.36
C GLY A 17 1.21 -6.99 3.04
N TYR A 18 1.36 -6.03 2.10
CA TYR A 18 0.29 -5.09 1.73
C TYR A 18 -1.03 -5.78 1.36
N PHE A 19 -0.98 -6.99 0.78
CA PHE A 19 -2.17 -7.69 0.32
C PHE A 19 -3.15 -7.96 1.47
N SER A 20 -2.64 -8.47 2.60
CA SER A 20 -3.45 -8.71 3.81
C SER A 20 -3.91 -7.39 4.45
N GLN A 21 -3.09 -6.33 4.34
CA GLN A 21 -3.47 -5.01 4.85
C GLN A 21 -4.62 -4.39 4.04
N ILE A 22 -4.61 -4.55 2.72
CA ILE A 22 -5.70 -4.12 1.84
C ILE A 22 -6.94 -4.95 2.12
N GLU A 23 -6.81 -6.28 2.21
CA GLU A 23 -7.93 -7.18 2.51
C GLU A 23 -8.71 -6.78 3.77
N LYS A 24 -8.01 -6.32 4.82
CA LYS A 24 -8.66 -5.85 6.07
C LYS A 24 -9.44 -4.55 5.92
N ARG A 25 -9.24 -3.79 4.84
CA ARG A 25 -9.81 -2.45 4.61
C ARG A 25 -10.93 -2.43 3.58
N VAL A 26 -11.06 -3.49 2.78
CA VAL A 26 -12.02 -3.55 1.68
C VAL A 26 -12.99 -4.71 1.88
N ASN A 27 -14.24 -4.54 1.48
CA ASN A 27 -15.23 -5.60 1.50
C ASN A 27 -15.33 -6.31 0.14
N VAL A 28 -14.18 -6.68 -0.43
CA VAL A 28 -14.11 -7.41 -1.70
C VAL A 28 -13.33 -8.71 -1.54
N SER A 29 -13.61 -9.66 -2.43
CA SER A 29 -12.90 -10.95 -2.42
C SER A 29 -11.38 -10.78 -2.63
N LYS A 30 -10.59 -11.68 -2.06
CA LYS A 30 -9.14 -11.81 -2.33
C LYS A 30 -8.84 -11.87 -3.83
N ARG A 31 -9.70 -12.55 -4.59
CA ARG A 31 -9.58 -12.67 -6.05
C ARG A 31 -9.66 -11.30 -6.73
N THR A 32 -10.58 -10.44 -6.29
CA THR A 32 -10.70 -9.05 -6.77
C THR A 32 -9.44 -8.24 -6.49
N ILE A 33 -8.88 -8.34 -5.28
CA ILE A 33 -7.62 -7.67 -4.93
C ILE A 33 -6.47 -8.19 -5.81
N SER A 34 -6.38 -9.50 -6.00
CA SER A 34 -5.37 -10.12 -6.86
C SER A 34 -5.49 -9.65 -8.31
N TYR A 35 -6.71 -9.56 -8.85
CA TYR A 35 -6.98 -9.06 -10.19
C TYR A 35 -6.64 -7.60 -10.37
N PHE A 36 -6.85 -6.76 -9.35
CA PHE A 36 -6.42 -5.37 -9.40
C PHE A 36 -4.91 -5.24 -9.63
N PHE A 37 -4.10 -6.06 -8.95
CA PHE A 37 -2.63 -6.03 -9.05
C PHE A 37 -2.06 -6.97 -10.11
N SER A 38 -2.90 -7.70 -10.84
CA SER A 38 -2.48 -8.62 -11.91
C SER A 38 -2.23 -7.86 -13.20
N GLU A 39 -1.10 -8.11 -13.85
CA GLU A 39 -0.79 -7.54 -15.17
C GLU A 39 -1.62 -8.19 -16.31
N LYS A 40 -2.10 -9.42 -16.10
CA LYS A 40 -2.87 -10.21 -17.09
C LYS A 40 -4.38 -9.94 -17.03
N GLU A 41 -4.92 -9.78 -15.82
CA GLU A 41 -6.37 -9.67 -15.56
C GLU A 41 -6.72 -8.35 -14.87
N HIS A 42 -5.99 -7.27 -15.17
CA HIS A 42 -6.19 -5.97 -14.52
C HIS A 42 -7.65 -5.52 -14.60
N ARG A 43 -8.37 -5.65 -13.49
CA ARG A 43 -9.72 -5.15 -13.30
C ARG A 43 -9.65 -4.03 -12.28
N TYR A 44 -9.81 -2.80 -12.78
CA TYR A 44 -9.79 -1.63 -11.91
C TYR A 44 -10.94 -1.72 -10.91
N ASN A 45 -10.61 -1.53 -9.64
CA ASN A 45 -11.56 -1.48 -8.54
C ASN A 45 -11.16 -0.29 -7.67
N LEU A 46 -12.11 0.63 -7.47
CA LEU A 46 -11.88 1.89 -6.77
C LEU A 46 -11.57 1.67 -5.29
N GLU A 47 -12.27 0.74 -4.63
CA GLU A 47 -12.06 0.43 -3.21
C GLU A 47 -10.67 -0.15 -2.97
N VAL A 48 -10.22 -1.08 -3.83
CA VAL A 48 -8.87 -1.66 -3.74
C VAL A 48 -7.81 -0.58 -4.00
N HIS A 49 -8.05 0.35 -4.92
CA HIS A 49 -7.13 1.46 -5.15
C HIS A 49 -7.04 2.36 -3.91
N GLN A 50 -8.16 2.79 -3.34
CA GLN A 50 -8.18 3.64 -2.16
C GLN A 50 -7.46 2.95 -0.99
N ALA A 51 -7.80 1.70 -0.71
CA ALA A 51 -7.14 0.95 0.35
C ALA A 51 -5.63 0.76 0.13
N ALA A 52 -5.18 0.66 -1.13
CA ALA A 52 -3.75 0.64 -1.44
C ALA A 52 -3.07 1.98 -1.10
N LEU A 53 -3.72 3.11 -1.37
CA LEU A 53 -3.21 4.42 -0.99
C LEU A 53 -3.14 4.58 0.53
N ASP A 54 -4.20 4.17 1.24
CA ASP A 54 -4.26 4.24 2.70
C ASP A 54 -3.16 3.39 3.36
N VAL A 55 -2.85 2.22 2.78
CA VAL A 55 -1.74 1.37 3.23
C VAL A 55 -0.39 2.04 3.03
N ILE A 56 -0.19 2.74 1.90
CA ILE A 56 1.05 3.49 1.64
C ILE A 56 1.21 4.62 2.66
N GLU A 57 0.14 5.38 2.90
CA GLU A 57 0.16 6.49 3.83
C GLU A 57 0.46 6.01 5.26
N ALA A 58 -0.23 4.97 5.73
CA ALA A 58 0.02 4.37 7.05
C ALA A 58 1.47 3.89 7.20
N TYR A 59 2.06 3.33 6.15
CA TYR A 59 3.46 2.89 6.15
C TYR A 59 4.45 4.07 6.18
N GLN A 60 4.17 5.15 5.46
CA GLN A 60 5.01 6.35 5.50
C GLN A 60 4.96 7.03 6.87
N LEU A 61 3.78 7.10 7.49
CA LEU A 61 3.62 7.59 8.86
C LEU A 61 4.42 6.76 9.87
N SER A 62 4.42 5.43 9.72
CA SER A 62 5.19 4.55 10.61
C SER A 62 6.71 4.75 10.45
N ILE A 63 7.20 4.86 9.20
CA ILE A 63 8.61 5.18 8.93
C ILE A 63 8.99 6.53 9.54
N ASN A 64 8.16 7.56 9.36
CA ASN A 64 8.44 8.90 9.88
C ASN A 64 8.51 8.88 11.41
N LYS A 65 7.60 8.17 12.08
CA LYS A 65 7.62 7.99 13.54
C LYS A 65 8.90 7.30 14.02
N ILE A 66 9.34 6.25 13.32
CA ILE A 66 10.59 5.54 13.63
C ILE A 66 11.80 6.47 13.45
N LYS A 67 11.87 7.22 12.35
CA LYS A 67 12.97 8.17 12.09
C LYS A 67 13.04 9.27 13.15
N THR A 68 11.90 9.84 13.55
CA THR A 68 11.86 10.84 14.60
C THR A 68 12.39 10.27 15.91
N ARG A 69 11.94 9.07 16.30
CA ARG A 69 12.43 8.39 17.51
C ARG A 69 13.94 8.14 17.46
N GLN A 70 14.47 7.69 16.32
CA GLN A 70 15.91 7.48 16.16
C GLN A 70 16.71 8.77 16.32
N LYS A 71 16.24 9.90 15.76
CA LYS A 71 16.88 11.20 15.93
C LYS A 71 16.89 11.68 17.38
N THR A 72 15.78 11.52 18.09
CA THR A 72 15.70 11.87 19.52
C THR A 72 16.72 11.09 20.34
N ILE A 73 16.80 9.78 20.15
CA ILE A 73 17.76 8.92 20.87
C ILE A 73 19.21 9.28 20.53
N LEU A 74 19.50 9.66 19.28
CA LEU A 74 20.85 9.99 18.85
C LEU A 74 21.33 11.35 19.38
N ASN A 75 20.42 12.31 19.57
CA ASN A 75 20.72 13.64 20.09
C ASN A 75 20.78 13.69 21.64
N GLU A 76 20.25 12.68 22.32
CA GLU A 76 20.33 12.51 23.79
C GLU A 76 21.62 11.81 24.25
N LYS A 77 22.49 11.40 23.32
CA LYS A 77 23.82 10.80 23.57
C LYS A 77 24.93 11.81 23.35
#